data_AF-A0A8S4Q7J6-F1
#
_entry.id   AF-A0A8S4Q7J6-F1
#
_cell.length_a   1.000
_cell.length_b   1.000
_cell.length_c   1.000
_cell.angle_alpha   90.00
_cell.angle_beta   90.00
_cell.angle_gamma   90.00
#
_symmetry.space_group_name_H-M   'P 1'
#
loop_
_entity.id
_entity.type
_entity.pdbx_description
1 polymer ?
#
loop_
_entity_poly.entity_id
_entity_poly.type
_entity_poly.pdbx_seq_one_letter_code
_entity_poly.pdbx_strand_id
1 'polypeptide(L)'
;FSCGHLNLEYATQYKYLGLKLNEHMDMTKSATILAKSGSRALGAIMAKSRANGGLSYEVYTHLFDCLVAPVLHYSAGVWGTNKTVGAAATIVQNKARRFYLGVGQHASNIATQGDMCWVSVNTKQKVEATRLWCRLKNMSEHRITKKIHLWALTQHNSWEYKMQRLLRENNKPNLITDGEISGVRSILQSRPSY
;
A
#
# COMPACT_ATOMS: atom_id res chain seq x y z
N PHE A 1 -15.30 8.11 26.71
CA PHE A 1 -14.45 9.31 26.56
C PHE A 1 -15.36 10.43 26.07
N SER A 2 -15.42 11.59 26.73
CA SER A 2 -16.30 12.69 26.30
C SER A 2 -15.48 13.73 25.53
N CYS A 3 -15.93 14.06 24.32
CA CYS A 3 -15.38 15.18 23.54
C CYS A 3 -16.46 16.26 23.45
N GLY A 4 -16.34 17.29 24.30
CA GLY A 4 -17.43 18.26 24.50
C GLY A 4 -18.67 17.57 25.07
N HIS A 5 -19.78 17.62 24.34
CA HIS A 5 -21.07 17.04 24.74
C HIS A 5 -21.26 15.59 24.26
N LEU A 6 -20.34 15.07 23.44
CA LEU A 6 -20.45 13.74 22.83
C LEU A 6 -19.74 12.69 23.69
N ASN A 7 -20.51 11.73 24.18
CA ASN A 7 -19.97 10.51 24.77
C ASN A 7 -19.55 9.56 23.65
N LEU A 8 -18.24 9.40 23.47
CA LEU A 8 -17.66 8.49 22.49
C LEU A 8 -17.47 7.12 23.12
N GLU A 9 -18.04 6.11 22.48
CA GLU A 9 -17.84 4.70 22.78
C GLU A 9 -16.48 4.23 22.29
N TYR A 10 -15.85 3.36 23.07
CA TYR A 10 -14.60 2.72 22.67
C TYR A 10 -14.88 1.61 21.67
N ALA A 11 -14.31 1.74 20.46
CA ALA A 11 -14.35 0.71 19.44
C ALA A 11 -12.93 0.16 19.19
N THR A 12 -12.78 -1.16 19.23
CA THR A 12 -11.51 -1.85 18.94
C THR A 12 -11.10 -1.72 17.48
N GLN A 13 -12.08 -1.48 16.59
CA GLN A 13 -11.87 -1.30 15.16
C GLN A 13 -12.82 -0.24 14.61
N TYR A 14 -12.33 0.58 13.68
CA TYR A 14 -13.17 1.54 12.97
C TYR A 14 -12.87 1.53 11.47
N LYS A 15 -13.89 1.87 10.67
CA LYS A 15 -13.76 1.99 9.22
C LYS A 15 -13.53 3.45 8.85
N TYR A 16 -12.44 3.72 8.16
CA TYR A 16 -12.09 5.05 7.66
C TYR A 16 -11.69 4.97 6.20
N LEU A 17 -12.42 5.67 5.32
CA LEU A 17 -12.17 5.71 3.88
C LEU A 17 -11.95 4.31 3.27
N GLY A 18 -12.75 3.33 3.68
CA GLY A 18 -12.66 1.96 3.17
C GLY A 18 -11.59 1.05 3.82
N LEU A 19 -10.76 1.58 4.72
CA LEU A 19 -9.81 0.80 5.53
C LEU A 19 -10.37 0.51 6.90
N LYS A 20 -10.08 -0.68 7.43
CA LYS A 20 -10.30 -1.01 8.85
C LYS A 20 -9.02 -0.75 9.63
N LEU A 21 -9.10 0.20 10.54
CA LEU A 21 -8.03 0.55 11.45
C LEU A 21 -8.32 -0.09 12.81
N ASN A 22 -7.27 -0.51 13.51
CA ASN A 22 -7.31 -1.02 14.87
C ASN A 22 -6.26 -0.28 15.71
N GLU A 23 -6.32 -0.47 17.02
CA GLU A 23 -5.42 0.15 18.01
C GLU A 23 -3.94 -0.14 17.78
N HIS A 24 -3.59 -1.26 17.13
CA HIS A 24 -2.21 -1.65 16.84
C HIS A 24 -1.71 -1.21 15.45
N MET A 25 -2.55 -0.50 14.68
CA MET A 25 -2.30 -0.19 13.26
C MET A 25 -1.92 -1.42 12.41
N ASP A 26 -2.43 -2.60 12.76
CA ASP A 26 -2.27 -3.79 11.92
C ASP A 26 -3.25 -3.74 10.73
N MET A 27 -2.67 -3.60 9.54
CA MET A 27 -3.40 -3.49 8.27
C MET A 27 -3.73 -4.83 7.63
N THR A 28 -3.38 -5.97 8.25
CA THR A 28 -3.61 -7.30 7.69
C THR A 28 -5.10 -7.57 7.43
N LYS A 29 -5.98 -7.15 8.35
CA LYS A 29 -7.44 -7.24 8.16
C LYS A 29 -7.91 -6.38 6.99
N SER A 30 -7.39 -5.17 6.86
CA SER A 30 -7.70 -4.28 5.73
C SER A 30 -7.27 -4.89 4.39
N ALA A 31 -6.03 -5.38 4.31
CA ALA A 31 -5.52 -6.03 3.11
C ALA A 31 -6.32 -7.28 2.74
N THR A 32 -6.78 -8.05 3.72
CA THR A 32 -7.67 -9.21 3.48
C THR A 32 -9.02 -8.78 2.89
N ILE A 33 -9.61 -7.70 3.38
CA ILE A 33 -10.88 -7.15 2.86
C ILE A 33 -10.69 -6.64 1.41
N LEU A 34 -9.59 -5.95 1.15
CA LEU A 34 -9.24 -5.49 -0.19
C LEU A 34 -8.98 -6.67 -1.14
N ALA A 35 -8.25 -7.70 -0.71
CA ALA A 35 -8.00 -8.91 -1.49
C ALA A 35 -9.29 -9.66 -1.81
N LYS A 36 -10.24 -9.79 -0.87
CA LYS A 36 -11.57 -10.36 -1.14
C LYS A 36 -12.31 -9.55 -2.21
N SER A 37 -12.23 -8.22 -2.15
CA SER A 37 -12.88 -7.33 -3.11
C SER A 37 -12.23 -7.41 -4.50
N GLY A 38 -10.90 -7.41 -4.56
CA GLY A 38 -10.14 -7.62 -5.79
C GLY A 38 -10.38 -9.01 -6.38
N SER A 39 -10.54 -10.05 -5.55
CA SER A 39 -10.88 -11.40 -6.03
C SER A 39 -12.27 -11.46 -6.66
N ARG A 40 -13.24 -10.65 -6.21
CA ARG A 40 -14.56 -10.56 -6.88
C ARG A 40 -14.43 -9.87 -8.24
N ALA A 41 -13.67 -8.77 -8.31
CA ALA A 41 -13.38 -8.10 -9.58
C ALA A 41 -12.67 -9.04 -10.58
N LEU A 42 -11.69 -9.82 -10.09
CA LEU A 42 -11.03 -10.85 -10.90
C LEU A 42 -12.03 -11.92 -11.38
N GLY A 43 -12.96 -12.35 -10.54
CA GLY A 43 -14.01 -13.29 -10.93
C GLY A 43 -14.85 -12.79 -12.11
N ALA A 44 -15.18 -11.49 -12.14
CA ALA A 44 -15.89 -10.89 -13.27
C ALA A 44 -15.05 -10.90 -14.56
N ILE A 45 -13.74 -10.62 -14.48
CA ILE A 45 -12.83 -10.73 -15.64
C ILE A 45 -12.77 -12.17 -16.13
N MET A 46 -12.60 -13.14 -15.23
CA MET A 46 -12.54 -14.56 -15.56
C MET A 46 -13.81 -15.05 -16.25
N ALA A 47 -14.99 -14.62 -15.77
CA ALA A 47 -16.27 -14.96 -16.37
C ALA A 47 -16.39 -14.41 -17.80
N LYS A 48 -16.05 -13.13 -18.01
CA LYS A 48 -16.04 -12.51 -19.34
C LYS A 48 -15.03 -13.15 -20.27
N SER A 49 -13.85 -13.47 -19.76
CA SER A 49 -12.82 -14.17 -20.53
C SER A 49 -13.30 -15.53 -21.02
N ARG A 50 -14.02 -16.30 -20.19
CA ARG A 50 -14.60 -17.58 -20.61
C ARG A 50 -15.72 -17.40 -21.61
N ALA A 51 -16.61 -16.43 -21.39
CA ALA A 51 -17.74 -16.16 -22.29
C ALA A 51 -17.27 -15.78 -23.71
N ASN A 52 -16.11 -15.15 -23.84
CA ASN A 52 -15.53 -14.74 -25.11
C ASN A 52 -14.55 -15.78 -25.71
N GLY A 53 -14.45 -16.98 -25.14
CA GLY A 53 -13.52 -18.02 -25.61
C GLY A 53 -12.03 -17.76 -25.29
N GLY A 54 -11.74 -16.80 -24.42
CA GLY A 54 -10.40 -16.34 -24.08
C GLY A 54 -10.26 -14.82 -24.20
N LEU A 55 -9.10 -14.30 -23.80
CA LEU A 55 -8.69 -12.93 -24.04
C LEU A 55 -7.23 -12.94 -24.45
N SER A 56 -6.82 -11.99 -25.29
CA SER A 56 -5.40 -11.78 -25.57
C SER A 56 -4.67 -11.27 -24.32
N TYR A 57 -3.35 -11.46 -24.29
CA TYR A 57 -2.50 -11.06 -23.17
C TYR A 57 -2.67 -9.59 -22.81
N GLU A 58 -2.66 -8.73 -23.84
CA GLU A 58 -2.76 -7.28 -23.68
C GLU A 58 -4.10 -6.89 -23.08
N VAL A 59 -5.20 -7.44 -23.58
CA VAL A 59 -6.54 -7.14 -23.09
C VAL A 59 -6.73 -7.66 -21.67
N TYR A 60 -6.29 -8.88 -21.38
CA TYR A 60 -6.39 -9.46 -20.05
C TYR A 60 -5.57 -8.67 -19.02
N THR A 61 -4.33 -8.31 -19.37
CA THR A 61 -3.43 -7.53 -18.51
C THR A 61 -4.01 -6.13 -18.29
N HIS A 62 -4.51 -5.48 -19.33
CA HIS A 62 -5.16 -4.18 -19.21
C HIS A 62 -6.38 -4.22 -18.30
N LEU A 63 -7.27 -5.21 -18.47
CA LEU A 63 -8.44 -5.38 -17.60
C LEU A 63 -8.04 -5.63 -16.14
N PHE A 64 -6.99 -6.44 -15.92
CA PHE A 64 -6.47 -6.68 -14.57
C PHE A 64 -5.94 -5.38 -13.94
N ASP A 65 -5.12 -4.63 -14.67
CA ASP A 65 -4.50 -3.40 -14.20
C ASP A 65 -5.52 -2.26 -13.99
N CYS A 66 -6.63 -2.24 -14.74
CA CYS A 66 -7.68 -1.23 -14.58
C CYS A 66 -8.73 -1.58 -13.52
N LEU A 67 -9.04 -2.87 -13.31
CA LEU A 67 -10.18 -3.27 -12.45
C LEU A 67 -9.77 -3.94 -11.14
N VAL A 68 -8.68 -4.72 -11.15
CA VAL A 68 -8.26 -5.52 -10.00
C VAL A 68 -7.12 -4.84 -9.26
N ALA A 69 -6.07 -4.42 -9.98
CA ALA A 69 -4.89 -3.80 -9.38
C ALA A 69 -5.23 -2.57 -8.52
N PRO A 70 -6.13 -1.65 -8.91
CA PRO A 70 -6.44 -0.47 -8.10
C PRO A 70 -7.11 -0.85 -6.77
N VAL A 71 -7.90 -1.92 -6.75
CA VAL A 71 -8.54 -2.44 -5.53
C VAL A 71 -7.50 -3.08 -4.61
N LEU A 72 -6.57 -3.87 -5.18
CA LEU A 72 -5.52 -4.54 -4.41
C LEU A 72 -4.47 -3.58 -3.84
N HIS A 73 -4.17 -2.51 -4.58
CA HIS A 73 -3.18 -1.51 -4.21
C HIS A 73 -3.80 -0.30 -3.50
N TYR A 74 -5.10 -0.34 -3.21
CA TYR A 74 -5.74 0.69 -2.42
C TYR A 74 -5.02 0.85 -1.07
N SER A 75 -4.65 2.09 -0.76
CA SER A 75 -3.85 2.49 0.39
C SER A 75 -2.46 1.85 0.54
N ALA A 76 -1.93 1.19 -0.50
CA ALA A 76 -0.59 0.63 -0.50
C ALA A 76 0.50 1.67 -0.19
N GLY A 77 0.22 2.97 -0.38
CA GLY A 77 1.10 4.03 0.10
C GLY A 77 1.41 3.95 1.61
N VAL A 78 0.41 3.60 2.42
CA VAL A 78 0.49 3.59 3.89
C VAL A 78 1.14 2.31 4.42
N TRP A 79 0.83 1.15 3.83
CA TRP A 79 1.29 -0.15 4.34
C TRP A 79 2.27 -0.87 3.43
N GLY A 80 2.59 -0.33 2.25
CA GLY A 80 3.41 -0.98 1.21
C GLY A 80 4.87 -1.23 1.59
N THR A 81 5.33 -0.72 2.74
CA THR A 81 6.60 -1.10 3.35
C THR A 81 6.57 -2.47 4.01
N ASN A 82 5.38 -2.99 4.34
CA ASN A 82 5.19 -4.26 5.03
C ASN A 82 4.82 -5.38 4.04
N LYS A 83 5.76 -6.30 3.83
CA LYS A 83 5.57 -7.46 2.93
C LYS A 83 4.43 -8.39 3.39
N THR A 84 4.23 -8.54 4.69
CA THR A 84 3.21 -9.45 5.27
C THR A 84 1.81 -8.99 4.91
N VAL A 85 1.57 -7.67 4.94
CA VAL A 85 0.27 -7.08 4.58
C VAL A 85 -0.04 -7.30 3.09
N GLY A 86 0.98 -7.28 2.24
CA GLY A 86 0.83 -7.49 0.79
C GLY A 86 0.56 -8.94 0.35
N ALA A 87 0.70 -9.93 1.24
CA ALA A 87 0.58 -11.34 0.89
C ALA A 87 -0.79 -11.71 0.31
N ALA A 88 -1.87 -11.15 0.86
CA ALA A 88 -3.23 -11.40 0.37
C ALA A 88 -3.45 -10.94 -1.08
N ALA A 89 -2.85 -9.82 -1.48
CA ALA A 89 -2.89 -9.34 -2.85
C ALA A 89 -2.07 -10.22 -3.81
N THR A 90 -0.92 -10.74 -3.35
CA THR A 90 -0.11 -11.71 -4.12
C THR A 90 -0.89 -12.97 -4.45
N ILE A 91 -1.72 -13.48 -3.52
CA ILE A 91 -2.58 -14.64 -3.77
C ILE A 91 -3.56 -14.36 -4.92
N VAL A 92 -4.17 -13.18 -4.94
CA VAL A 92 -5.10 -12.79 -6.02
C VAL A 92 -4.36 -12.66 -7.36
N GLN A 93 -3.15 -12.08 -7.37
CA GLN A 93 -2.34 -11.99 -8.59
C GLN A 93 -1.91 -13.37 -9.10
N ASN A 94 -1.51 -14.30 -8.22
CA ASN A 94 -1.18 -15.68 -8.59
C ASN A 94 -2.38 -16.40 -9.20
N LYS A 95 -3.57 -16.21 -8.62
CA LYS A 95 -4.82 -16.76 -9.15
C LYS A 95 -5.11 -16.25 -10.57
N ALA A 96 -4.92 -14.95 -10.80
CA ALA A 96 -5.09 -14.35 -12.13
C ALA A 96 -4.11 -14.93 -13.17
N ARG A 97 -2.82 -14.99 -12.81
CA ARG A 97 -1.77 -15.58 -13.68
C ARG A 97 -2.08 -17.01 -14.07
N ARG A 98 -2.42 -17.85 -13.08
CA ARG A 98 -2.76 -19.26 -13.33
C ARG A 98 -3.98 -19.42 -14.24
N PHE A 99 -5.01 -18.60 -14.02
CA PHE A 99 -6.18 -18.61 -14.86
C PHE A 99 -5.86 -18.28 -16.32
N TYR A 100 -5.11 -17.20 -16.56
CA TYR A 100 -4.76 -16.78 -17.91
C TYR A 100 -3.90 -17.83 -18.64
N LEU A 101 -2.91 -18.39 -17.95
CA LEU A 101 -2.03 -19.44 -18.51
C LEU A 101 -2.73 -20.80 -18.65
N GLY A 102 -3.94 -20.97 -18.13
CA GLY A 102 -4.64 -22.25 -18.15
C GLY A 102 -4.01 -23.34 -17.27
N VAL A 103 -3.19 -22.97 -16.28
CA VAL A 103 -2.47 -23.93 -15.43
C VAL A 103 -3.24 -24.25 -14.14
N GLY A 104 -3.00 -25.44 -13.60
CA GLY A 104 -3.63 -25.91 -12.36
C GLY A 104 -3.17 -25.18 -11.09
N GLN A 105 -3.85 -25.44 -9.98
CA GLN A 105 -3.59 -24.80 -8.68
C GLN A 105 -2.22 -25.11 -8.07
N HIS A 106 -1.58 -26.20 -8.52
CA HIS A 106 -0.26 -26.64 -8.03
C HIS A 106 0.89 -26.15 -8.92
N ALA A 107 0.61 -25.41 -9.99
CA ALA A 107 1.64 -24.81 -10.82
C ALA A 107 2.54 -23.88 -10.00
N SER A 108 3.85 -23.95 -10.27
CA SER A 108 4.85 -23.14 -9.59
C SER A 108 4.56 -21.64 -9.76
N ASN A 109 4.50 -20.91 -8.64
CA ASN A 109 4.30 -19.46 -8.66
C ASN A 109 5.46 -18.74 -9.36
N ILE A 110 6.67 -19.30 -9.29
CA ILE A 110 7.85 -18.72 -9.95
C ILE A 110 7.75 -18.89 -11.46
N ALA A 111 7.37 -20.08 -11.95
CA ALA A 111 7.19 -20.34 -13.38
C ALA A 111 6.10 -19.42 -13.97
N THR A 112 4.91 -19.43 -13.35
CA THR A 112 3.80 -18.56 -13.76
C THR A 112 4.11 -17.06 -13.66
N GLN A 113 5.06 -16.65 -12.80
CA GLN A 113 5.55 -15.27 -12.77
C GLN A 113 6.43 -14.95 -13.97
N GLY A 114 7.35 -15.86 -14.30
CA GLY A 114 8.24 -15.73 -15.46
C GLY A 114 7.45 -15.62 -16.75
N ASP A 115 6.50 -16.53 -16.97
CA ASP A 115 5.75 -16.61 -18.23
C ASP A 115 4.80 -15.42 -18.44
N MET A 116 4.21 -14.88 -17.36
CA MET A 116 3.31 -13.73 -17.45
C MET A 116 4.03 -12.39 -17.58
N CYS A 117 5.32 -12.33 -17.23
CA CYS A 117 6.10 -11.10 -17.17
C CYS A 117 5.46 -9.97 -16.33
N TRP A 118 4.58 -10.31 -15.39
CA TRP A 118 3.93 -9.32 -14.54
C TRP A 118 4.83 -8.86 -13.40
N VAL A 119 4.83 -7.55 -13.13
CA VAL A 119 5.52 -6.97 -11.97
C VAL A 119 4.91 -7.52 -10.68
N SER A 120 5.77 -7.86 -9.72
CA SER A 120 5.33 -8.39 -8.44
C SER A 120 4.45 -7.39 -7.68
N VAL A 121 3.44 -7.90 -6.97
CA VAL A 121 2.61 -7.09 -6.07
C VAL A 121 3.45 -6.28 -5.08
N ASN A 122 4.50 -6.88 -4.52
CA ASN A 122 5.38 -6.19 -3.56
C ASN A 122 6.07 -4.99 -4.21
N THR A 123 6.59 -5.14 -5.43
CA THR A 123 7.21 -4.06 -6.17
C THR A 123 6.22 -2.93 -6.42
N LYS A 124 5.00 -3.24 -6.91
CA LYS A 124 3.95 -2.23 -7.12
C LYS A 124 3.60 -1.49 -5.82
N GLN A 125 3.45 -2.20 -4.70
CA GLN A 125 3.15 -1.60 -3.39
C GLN A 125 4.27 -0.69 -2.89
N LYS A 126 5.54 -1.08 -3.05
CA LYS A 126 6.69 -0.24 -2.71
C LYS A 126 6.70 1.04 -3.53
N VAL A 127 6.38 0.96 -4.82
CA VAL A 127 6.26 2.14 -5.69
C VAL A 127 5.17 3.10 -5.18
N GLU A 128 4.00 2.60 -4.77
CA GLU A 128 2.96 3.46 -4.19
C GLU A 128 3.40 4.11 -2.86
N ALA A 129 4.13 3.37 -2.02
CA ALA A 129 4.70 3.91 -0.78
C ALA A 129 5.73 5.01 -1.07
N THR A 130 6.60 4.81 -2.07
CA THR A 130 7.55 5.82 -2.52
C THR A 130 6.85 7.04 -3.12
N ARG A 131 5.77 6.87 -3.90
CA ARG A 131 4.98 8.01 -4.41
C ARG A 131 4.37 8.82 -3.28
N LEU A 132 3.84 8.16 -2.24
CA LEU A 132 3.33 8.83 -1.06
C LEU A 132 4.44 9.62 -0.33
N TRP A 133 5.62 9.01 -0.16
CA TRP A 133 6.78 9.67 0.42
C TRP A 133 7.16 10.95 -0.33
N CYS A 134 7.33 10.87 -1.65
CA CYS A 134 7.67 12.03 -2.47
C CYS A 134 6.60 13.13 -2.37
N ARG A 135 5.32 12.74 -2.34
CA ARG A 135 4.21 13.68 -2.16
C ARG A 135 4.25 14.39 -0.80
N LEU A 136 4.56 13.66 0.28
CA LEU A 136 4.67 14.24 1.62
C LEU A 136 5.90 15.15 1.74
N LYS A 137 7.03 14.76 1.14
CA LYS A 137 8.25 15.56 1.11
C LYS A 137 8.03 16.91 0.43
N ASN A 138 7.41 16.90 -0.75
CA ASN A 138 7.20 18.10 -1.58
C ASN A 138 5.97 18.93 -1.18
N MET A 139 5.33 18.62 -0.05
CA MET A 139 4.13 19.31 0.42
C MET A 139 4.48 20.56 1.22
N SER A 140 3.67 21.61 1.11
CA SER A 140 3.80 22.84 1.92
C SER A 140 3.76 22.56 3.43
N GLU A 141 4.67 23.20 4.17
CA GLU A 141 4.83 23.07 5.63
C GLU A 141 3.63 23.54 6.45
N HIS A 142 2.77 24.39 5.88
CA HIS A 142 1.57 24.85 6.58
C HIS A 142 0.53 23.73 6.75
N ARG A 143 0.56 22.70 5.90
CA ARG A 143 -0.40 21.58 5.94
C ARG A 143 -0.11 20.67 7.12
N ILE A 144 -1.16 20.28 7.84
CA ILE A 144 -1.09 19.36 8.98
C ILE A 144 -0.39 18.04 8.64
N THR A 145 -0.60 17.53 7.42
CA THR A 145 0.03 16.30 6.94
C THR A 145 1.56 16.41 6.82
N LYS A 146 2.10 17.55 6.39
CA LYS A 146 3.55 17.78 6.37
C LYS A 146 4.09 17.92 7.79
N LYS A 147 3.38 18.61 8.67
CA LYS A 147 3.76 18.73 10.10
C LYS A 147 3.81 17.37 10.79
N ILE A 148 2.80 16.52 10.59
CA ILE A 148 2.77 15.15 11.13
C ILE A 148 3.92 14.33 10.54
N HIS A 149 4.17 14.42 9.24
CA HIS A 149 5.28 13.73 8.59
C HIS A 149 6.64 14.13 9.18
N LEU A 150 6.89 15.43 9.36
CA LEU A 150 8.11 15.95 9.98
C LEU A 150 8.26 15.49 11.44
N TRP A 151 7.15 15.50 12.20
CA TRP A 151 7.14 14.95 13.55
C TRP A 151 7.41 13.44 13.58
N ALA A 152 6.85 12.68 12.64
CA ALA A 152 7.00 11.23 12.59
C ALA A 152 8.42 10.78 12.16
N LEU A 153 9.18 11.64 11.49
CA LEU A 153 10.62 11.45 11.25
C LEU A 153 11.43 11.40 12.55
N THR A 154 10.97 12.04 13.63
CA THR A 154 11.66 12.02 14.93
C THR A 154 11.29 10.80 15.78
N GLN A 155 10.26 10.04 15.38
CA GLN A 155 9.74 8.91 16.15
C GLN A 155 10.43 7.61 15.76
N HIS A 156 10.70 6.75 16.75
CA HIS A 156 11.26 5.43 16.52
C HIS A 156 10.21 4.47 15.93
N ASN A 157 10.62 3.60 15.00
CA ASN A 157 9.77 2.59 14.36
C ASN A 157 8.52 3.14 13.62
N SER A 158 8.56 4.42 13.24
CA SER A 158 7.50 5.07 12.44
C SER A 158 7.43 4.50 11.01
N TRP A 159 6.38 4.87 10.28
CA TRP A 159 6.28 4.56 8.85
C TRP A 159 7.46 5.19 8.08
N GLU A 160 7.86 6.39 8.47
CA GLU A 160 8.98 7.14 7.90
C GLU A 160 10.30 6.41 8.10
N TYR A 161 10.56 5.88 9.29
CA TYR A 161 11.73 5.06 9.55
C TYR A 161 11.79 3.84 8.62
N LYS A 162 10.65 3.15 8.44
CA LYS A 162 10.53 2.00 7.52
C LYS A 162 10.73 2.41 6.06
N MET A 163 10.25 3.58 5.67
CA MET A 163 10.45 4.14 4.33
C MET A 163 11.91 4.49 4.08
N GLN A 164 12.60 5.15 5.01
CA GLN A 164 14.03 5.44 4.90
C GLN A 164 14.84 4.15 4.74
N ARG A 165 14.52 3.10 5.51
CA ARG A 165 15.14 1.79 5.36
C ARG A 165 14.90 1.21 3.95
N LEU A 166 13.65 1.21 3.48
CA LEU A 166 13.31 0.77 2.13
C LEU A 166 14.08 1.54 1.05
N LEU A 167 14.19 2.87 1.17
CA LEU A 167 14.89 3.70 0.19
C LEU A 167 16.41 3.42 0.18
N ARG A 168 17.01 3.16 1.34
CA ARG A 168 18.42 2.73 1.45
C ARG A 168 18.64 1.37 0.81
N GLU A 169 17.78 0.40 1.10
CA GLU A 169 17.83 -0.95 0.50
C GLU A 169 17.75 -0.92 -1.04
N ASN A 170 17.06 0.07 -1.61
CA ASN A 170 16.91 0.21 -3.06
C ASN A 170 17.93 1.18 -3.69
N ASN A 171 19.00 1.56 -2.98
CA ASN A 171 20.03 2.50 -3.45
C ASN A 171 19.45 3.84 -3.94
N LYS A 172 18.43 4.37 -3.27
CA LYS A 172 17.83 5.69 -3.53
C LYS A 172 17.97 6.65 -2.33
N PRO A 173 19.19 6.89 -1.80
CA PRO A 173 19.39 7.76 -0.64
C PRO A 173 19.10 9.23 -0.95
N ASN A 174 19.21 9.66 -2.21
CA ASN A 174 18.89 11.02 -2.66
C ASN A 174 17.43 11.41 -2.39
N LEU A 175 16.51 10.44 -2.31
CA LEU A 175 15.11 10.70 -1.96
C LEU A 175 14.91 10.97 -0.45
N ILE A 176 15.93 10.71 0.37
CA ILE A 176 15.91 10.92 1.82
C ILE A 176 16.39 12.34 2.16
N THR A 177 17.44 12.82 1.50
CA THR A 177 18.04 14.12 1.80
C THR A 177 17.60 15.19 0.82
N ASP A 178 16.84 16.15 1.31
CA ASP A 178 16.99 17.58 0.97
C ASP A 178 17.00 18.33 2.30
N GLY A 179 18.17 18.77 2.80
CA GLY A 179 18.31 19.79 3.87
C GLY A 179 17.64 19.62 5.26
N GLU A 180 16.83 18.60 5.52
CA GLU A 180 15.88 18.62 6.67
C GLU A 180 16.47 18.17 8.02
N ILE A 181 17.62 17.49 8.07
CA ILE A 181 18.15 16.99 9.37
C ILE A 181 18.78 18.12 10.21
N SER A 182 19.27 19.20 9.59
CA SER A 182 19.81 20.35 10.34
C SER A 182 18.73 21.35 10.79
N GLY A 183 17.68 21.56 10.00
CA GLY A 183 16.62 22.55 10.30
C GLY A 183 15.53 22.07 11.29
N VAL A 184 15.24 20.76 11.35
CA VAL A 184 14.18 20.27 12.26
C VAL A 184 14.59 20.38 13.73
N ARG A 185 15.90 20.29 14.04
CA ARG A 185 16.41 20.53 15.42
C ARG A 185 16.27 21.99 15.84
N SER A 186 16.48 22.95 14.94
CA SER A 186 16.34 24.38 15.26
C SER A 186 14.88 24.81 15.44
N ILE A 187 13.93 24.20 14.70
CA ILE A 187 12.49 24.51 14.79
C ILE A 187 11.83 23.91 16.05
N LEU A 188 12.35 22.79 16.57
CA LEU A 188 11.83 22.19 17.80
C LEU A 188 12.45 22.78 19.08
N GLN A 189 13.64 23.39 19.00
CA GLN A 189 14.28 24.11 20.11
C GLN A 189 13.75 25.54 20.30
N SER A 190 13.00 26.09 19.35
CA SER A 190 12.45 27.46 19.41
C SER A 190 11.02 27.54 19.97
N ARG A 191 10.48 26.48 20.58
CA ARG A 191 9.20 26.54 21.27
C ARG A 191 9.41 27.03 22.71
N PRO A 192 8.75 28.10 23.16
CA PRO A 192 8.81 28.50 24.55
C PRO A 192 8.17 27.41 25.42
N SER A 193 8.86 27.07 26.51
CA SER A 193 8.35 26.21 27.57
C SER A 193 7.04 26.80 28.09
N TYR A 194 5.94 26.07 27.94
CA TYR A 194 4.71 26.30 28.70
C TYR A 194 4.77 25.52 30.00
#